data_AF-A0AA40ZVJ0-F1
#
_entry.id   AF-A0AA40ZVJ0-F1
#
_cell.length_a   1.000
_cell.length_b   1.000
_cell.length_c   1.000
_cell.angle_alpha   90.00
_cell.angle_beta   90.00
_cell.angle_gamma   90.00
#
_symmetry.space_group_name_H-M   'P 1'
#
loop_
_entity.id
_entity.type
_entity.pdbx_description
1 polymer ?
#
loop_
_entity_poly.entity_id
_entity_poly.type
_entity_poly.pdbx_seq_one_letter_code
_entity_poly.pdbx_strand_id
1 'polypeptide(L)'
;MGKEMEGHEPVKDYHELTILIETGLEALSAARNLLAGLENLPEVMAAPRLAALLGHQSSATLPRIREVVERDRRRLAIIERLVTLLPKAGRNGASILYQMLDNPGVFVPCKELVRSAGIRTADTKAVKVYVCHLRYGLRILGILIDAIETGRGSYRVTSKAAALILSLIGDDLTFDGRSVNMDYNVLKLGRDRGGAVDA
;
A
#
# COMPACT_ATOMS: atom_id res chain seq x y z
N MET A 1 16.12 -20.99 -46.72
CA MET A 1 16.85 -20.28 -45.62
C MET A 1 15.78 -19.61 -44.77
N GLY A 2 15.40 -20.02 -43.56
CA GLY A 2 16.03 -20.88 -42.56
C GLY A 2 16.29 -20.09 -41.27
N LYS A 3 15.61 -20.50 -40.18
CA LYS A 3 15.66 -20.10 -38.74
C LYS A 3 14.63 -19.05 -38.26
N GLU A 4 13.55 -19.43 -37.55
CA GLU A 4 13.41 -19.90 -36.13
C GLU A 4 13.55 -18.74 -35.12
N MET A 5 12.48 -18.25 -34.48
CA MET A 5 11.72 -18.70 -33.28
C MET A 5 12.12 -17.94 -31.99
N GLU A 6 11.20 -17.92 -31.02
CA GLU A 6 11.28 -17.38 -29.63
C GLU A 6 10.93 -15.89 -29.45
N GLY A 7 10.01 -15.47 -28.59
CA GLY A 7 9.22 -16.15 -27.57
C GLY A 7 8.61 -15.05 -26.70
N HIS A 8 7.33 -14.73 -26.89
CA HIS A 8 6.61 -13.84 -26.00
C HIS A 8 5.65 -14.72 -25.20
N GLU A 9 6.03 -15.08 -23.96
CA GLU A 9 5.10 -15.60 -22.95
C GLU A 9 4.38 -14.40 -22.32
N PRO A 10 3.05 -14.26 -22.50
CA PRO A 10 2.23 -13.52 -21.56
C PRO A 10 1.10 -14.43 -21.05
N VAL A 11 1.39 -15.48 -20.29
CA VAL A 11 0.33 -16.44 -19.89
C VAL A 11 0.38 -16.89 -18.42
N LYS A 12 1.48 -16.72 -17.67
CA LYS A 12 1.59 -17.28 -16.31
C LYS A 12 0.83 -16.50 -15.23
N ASP A 13 0.84 -15.16 -15.23
CA ASP A 13 0.25 -14.37 -14.14
C ASP A 13 -1.30 -14.42 -14.09
N TYR A 14 -1.97 -14.49 -15.24
CA TYR A 14 -3.44 -14.59 -15.27
C TYR A 14 -3.92 -15.98 -14.86
N HIS A 15 -3.16 -17.02 -15.18
CA HIS A 15 -3.56 -18.38 -14.82
C HIS A 15 -3.48 -18.61 -13.32
N GLU A 16 -2.43 -18.11 -12.66
CA GLU A 16 -2.30 -18.19 -11.19
C GLU A 16 -3.39 -17.37 -10.47
N LEU A 17 -3.72 -16.18 -10.98
CA LEU A 17 -4.84 -15.37 -10.46
C LEU A 17 -6.20 -16.05 -10.65
N THR A 18 -6.45 -16.64 -11.82
CA THR A 18 -7.68 -17.37 -12.10
C THR A 18 -7.80 -18.59 -11.19
N ILE A 19 -6.73 -19.37 -11.03
CA ILE A 19 -6.70 -20.51 -10.10
C ILE A 19 -6.97 -20.03 -8.66
N LEU A 20 -6.38 -18.92 -8.23
CA LEU A 20 -6.60 -18.39 -6.88
C LEU A 20 -8.06 -17.95 -6.67
N ILE A 21 -8.67 -17.31 -7.67
CA ILE A 21 -10.07 -16.87 -7.63
C ILE A 21 -11.01 -18.07 -7.64
N GLU A 22 -10.79 -19.04 -8.52
CA GLU A 22 -11.59 -20.27 -8.63
C GLU A 22 -11.50 -21.07 -7.33
N THR A 23 -10.29 -21.29 -6.80
CA THR A 23 -10.08 -21.96 -5.51
C THR A 23 -10.76 -21.21 -4.37
N GLY A 24 -10.70 -19.87 -4.38
CA GLY A 24 -11.39 -19.03 -3.38
C GLY A 24 -12.92 -19.14 -3.46
N LEU A 25 -13.47 -19.16 -4.67
CA LEU A 25 -14.92 -19.31 -4.90
C LEU A 25 -15.42 -20.71 -4.55
N GLU A 26 -14.65 -21.75 -4.87
CA GLU A 26 -14.92 -23.13 -4.47
C GLU A 26 -14.91 -23.29 -2.94
N ALA A 27 -13.91 -22.70 -2.27
CA ALA A 27 -13.84 -22.69 -0.82
C ALA A 27 -15.03 -21.94 -0.17
N LEU A 28 -15.44 -20.80 -0.74
CA LEU A 28 -16.61 -20.05 -0.29
C LEU A 28 -17.92 -20.82 -0.52
N SER A 29 -18.06 -21.49 -1.66
CA SER A 29 -19.21 -22.33 -1.98
C SER A 29 -19.30 -23.54 -1.04
N ALA A 30 -18.18 -24.21 -0.80
CA ALA A 30 -18.09 -25.31 0.16
C ALA A 30 -18.43 -24.85 1.58
N ALA A 31 -17.93 -23.70 2.02
CA ALA A 31 -18.26 -23.11 3.32
C ALA A 31 -19.75 -22.78 3.44
N ARG A 32 -20.36 -22.23 2.38
CA ARG A 32 -21.79 -21.92 2.33
C ARG A 32 -22.65 -23.19 2.40
N ASN A 33 -22.25 -24.27 1.71
CA ASN A 33 -22.96 -25.54 1.75
C ASN A 33 -22.83 -26.23 3.12
N LEU A 34 -21.67 -26.12 3.76
CA LEU A 34 -21.46 -26.59 5.14
C LEU A 34 -22.33 -25.82 6.14
N LEU A 35 -22.46 -24.50 5.98
CA LEU A 35 -23.33 -23.66 6.81
C LEU A 35 -24.82 -23.98 6.60
N ALA A 36 -25.27 -24.14 5.35
CA ALA A 36 -26.64 -24.54 5.05
C ALA A 36 -26.99 -25.95 5.57
N GLY A 37 -25.98 -26.85 5.64
CA GLY A 37 -26.11 -28.15 6.28
C GLY A 37 -26.25 -28.08 7.81
N LEU A 38 -25.72 -27.03 8.45
CA LEU A 38 -25.84 -26.80 9.88
C LEU A 38 -27.20 -26.21 10.28
N GLU A 39 -27.84 -25.43 9.41
CA GLU A 39 -29.19 -24.87 9.63
C GLU A 39 -30.29 -25.94 9.65
N ASN A 40 -30.03 -27.14 9.12
CA ASN A 40 -31.00 -28.24 9.00
C ASN A 40 -30.71 -29.44 9.93
N LEU A 41 -29.78 -29.32 10.87
CA LEU A 41 -29.42 -30.39 11.81
C LEU A 41 -30.17 -30.25 13.14
N PRO A 42 -30.74 -31.33 13.72
CA PRO A 42 -31.23 -31.30 15.09
C PRO A 42 -30.06 -30.97 16.04
N GLU A 43 -30.30 -30.04 16.98
CA GLU A 43 -29.30 -29.42 17.88
C GLU A 43 -28.30 -30.42 18.51
N VAL A 44 -28.76 -31.64 18.77
CA VAL A 44 -27.99 -32.72 19.42
C VAL A 44 -26.81 -33.22 18.56
N MET A 45 -26.84 -33.05 17.23
CA MET A 45 -25.78 -33.48 16.32
C MET A 45 -24.91 -32.34 15.76
N ALA A 46 -25.30 -31.09 15.97
CA ALA A 46 -24.57 -29.93 15.49
C ALA A 46 -23.30 -29.68 16.32
N ALA A 47 -23.36 -29.82 17.65
CA ALA A 47 -22.26 -29.46 18.54
C ALA A 47 -20.94 -30.25 18.30
N PRO A 48 -20.94 -31.59 18.12
CA PRO A 48 -19.70 -32.34 17.89
C PRO A 48 -19.08 -32.06 16.52
N ARG A 49 -19.91 -31.81 15.50
CA ARG A 49 -19.45 -31.48 14.14
C ARG A 49 -18.97 -30.05 14.00
N LEU A 50 -19.64 -29.10 14.65
CA LEU A 50 -19.17 -27.72 14.77
C LEU A 50 -17.83 -27.68 15.52
N ALA A 51 -17.68 -28.45 16.60
CA ALA A 51 -16.42 -28.60 17.32
C ALA A 51 -15.32 -29.28 16.50
N ALA A 52 -15.65 -30.25 15.63
CA ALA A 52 -14.69 -30.85 14.71
C ALA A 52 -14.27 -29.91 13.56
N LEU A 53 -15.22 -29.15 13.00
CA LEU A 53 -14.97 -28.11 11.98
C LEU A 53 -14.14 -26.94 12.55
N LEU A 54 -14.45 -26.49 13.76
CA LEU A 54 -13.71 -25.45 14.47
C LEU A 54 -12.38 -25.97 15.04
N GLY A 55 -12.30 -27.26 15.38
CA GLY A 55 -11.10 -27.92 15.89
C GLY A 55 -10.06 -28.25 14.81
N HIS A 56 -10.42 -28.20 13.53
CA HIS A 56 -9.50 -28.34 12.39
C HIS A 56 -9.03 -27.00 11.81
N GLN A 57 -9.61 -25.88 12.23
CA GLN A 57 -9.05 -24.56 11.99
C GLN A 57 -7.89 -24.37 12.96
N SER A 58 -6.69 -24.76 12.53
CA SER A 58 -5.44 -24.59 13.26
C SER A 58 -5.43 -23.26 14.00
N SER A 59 -5.28 -23.31 15.33
CA SER A 59 -5.21 -22.16 16.24
C SER A 59 -4.18 -21.09 15.81
N ALA A 60 -3.32 -21.38 14.84
CA ALA A 60 -2.35 -20.47 14.24
C ALA A 60 -2.82 -19.69 13.01
N THR A 61 -3.94 -20.07 12.35
CA THR A 61 -4.39 -19.43 11.09
C THR A 61 -5.18 -18.15 11.34
N LEU A 62 -6.07 -18.13 12.33
CA LEU A 62 -6.89 -16.95 12.66
C LEU A 62 -6.05 -15.74 13.11
N PRO A 63 -5.00 -15.89 13.94
CA PRO A 63 -4.11 -14.77 14.28
C PRO A 63 -3.40 -14.18 13.05
N ARG A 64 -2.91 -15.02 12.13
CA ARG A 64 -2.21 -14.58 10.91
C ARG A 64 -3.13 -13.80 9.97
N ILE A 65 -4.36 -14.27 9.77
CA ILE A 65 -5.34 -13.56 8.93
C ILE A 65 -5.64 -12.19 9.55
N ARG A 66 -5.83 -12.12 10.87
CA ARG A 66 -6.08 -10.86 11.57
C ARG A 66 -4.92 -9.88 11.39
N GLU A 67 -3.68 -10.33 11.52
CA GLU A 67 -2.49 -9.49 11.34
C GLU A 67 -2.41 -8.90 9.92
N VAL A 68 -2.68 -9.71 8.89
CA VAL A 68 -2.70 -9.25 7.49
C VAL A 68 -3.78 -8.19 7.29
N VAL A 69 -5.00 -8.44 7.78
CA VAL A 69 -6.13 -7.51 7.65
C VAL A 69 -5.83 -6.18 8.34
N GLU A 70 -5.28 -6.21 9.55
CA GLU A 70 -4.91 -4.99 10.28
C GLU A 70 -3.78 -4.22 9.59
N ARG A 71 -2.79 -4.93 9.02
CA ARG A 71 -1.71 -4.31 8.23
C ARG A 71 -2.27 -3.60 7.00
N ASP A 72 -3.17 -4.25 6.26
CA ASP A 72 -3.79 -3.66 5.08
C ASP A 72 -4.67 -2.47 5.42
N ARG A 73 -5.43 -2.56 6.52
CA ARG A 73 -6.24 -1.44 7.02
C ARG A 73 -5.38 -0.22 7.36
N ARG A 74 -4.25 -0.43 8.05
CA ARG A 74 -3.29 0.64 8.36
C ARG A 74 -2.69 1.25 7.11
N ARG A 75 -2.24 0.40 6.17
CA ARG A 75 -1.71 0.85 4.87
C ARG A 75 -2.71 1.73 4.13
N LEU A 76 -3.97 1.29 4.04
CA LEU A 76 -5.02 2.06 3.37
C LEU A 76 -5.28 3.39 4.07
N ALA A 77 -5.35 3.42 5.40
CA ALA A 77 -5.54 4.66 6.16
C ALA A 77 -4.41 5.68 5.90
N ILE A 78 -3.16 5.22 5.82
CA ILE A 78 -2.01 6.09 5.49
C ILE A 78 -2.11 6.61 4.06
N ILE A 79 -2.47 5.75 3.11
CA ILE A 79 -2.66 6.14 1.71
C ILE A 79 -3.75 7.21 1.60
N GLU A 80 -4.89 7.06 2.28
CA GLU A 80 -5.95 8.08 2.26
C GLU A 80 -5.47 9.43 2.80
N ARG A 81 -4.72 9.44 3.91
CA ARG A 81 -4.14 10.67 4.46
C ARG A 81 -3.15 11.31 3.48
N LEU A 82 -2.31 10.50 2.85
CA LEU A 82 -1.38 10.97 1.81
C LEU A 82 -2.10 11.56 0.59
N VAL A 83 -3.24 11.00 0.18
CA VAL A 83 -4.08 11.56 -0.88
C VAL A 83 -4.61 12.94 -0.49
N THR A 84 -5.04 13.11 0.77
CA THR A 84 -5.49 14.42 1.29
C THR A 84 -4.34 15.44 1.30
N LEU A 85 -3.13 15.03 1.71
CA LEU A 85 -1.95 15.90 1.77
C LEU A 85 -1.39 16.24 0.37
N LEU A 86 -1.49 15.32 -0.58
CA LEU A 86 -0.85 15.40 -1.90
C LEU A 86 -1.88 15.14 -3.03
N PRO A 87 -2.91 15.99 -3.18
CA PRO A 87 -4.06 15.71 -4.05
C PRO A 87 -3.70 15.53 -5.53
N LYS A 88 -2.68 16.25 -6.03
CA LYS A 88 -2.21 16.13 -7.42
C LYS A 88 -1.60 14.76 -7.75
N ALA A 89 -1.04 14.07 -6.76
CA ALA A 89 -0.45 12.76 -6.95
C ALA A 89 -1.53 11.65 -6.96
N GLY A 90 -2.67 11.91 -6.31
CA GLY A 90 -3.79 10.98 -6.20
C GLY A 90 -3.42 9.66 -5.52
N ARG A 91 -4.32 8.67 -5.62
CA ARG A 91 -4.15 7.37 -4.94
C ARG A 91 -2.91 6.61 -5.38
N ASN A 92 -2.59 6.67 -6.68
CA ASN A 92 -1.42 5.97 -7.23
C ASN A 92 -0.13 6.60 -6.73
N GLY A 93 -0.02 7.93 -6.75
CA GLY A 93 1.14 8.63 -6.19
C GLY A 93 1.27 8.42 -4.69
N ALA A 94 0.16 8.45 -3.93
CA ALA A 94 0.17 8.14 -2.50
C ALA A 94 0.67 6.71 -2.21
N SER A 95 0.26 5.73 -3.03
CA SER A 95 0.74 4.35 -2.91
C SER A 95 2.23 4.20 -3.23
N ILE A 96 2.73 4.94 -4.24
CA ILE A 96 4.17 5.03 -4.57
C ILE A 96 4.93 5.62 -3.38
N LEU A 97 4.44 6.70 -2.81
CA LEU A 97 5.08 7.34 -1.66
C LEU A 97 5.08 6.43 -0.44
N TYR A 98 3.96 5.78 -0.13
CA TYR A 98 3.86 4.80 0.94
C TYR A 98 4.92 3.69 0.79
N GLN A 99 5.09 3.15 -0.42
CA GLN A 99 6.08 2.10 -0.68
C GLN A 99 7.52 2.56 -0.37
N MET A 100 7.85 3.82 -0.66
CA MET A 100 9.16 4.38 -0.32
C MET A 100 9.31 4.71 1.18
N LEU A 101 8.20 5.04 1.85
CA LEU A 101 8.16 5.32 3.29
C LEU A 101 8.26 4.05 4.13
N ASP A 102 7.84 2.90 3.60
CA ASP A 102 7.95 1.60 4.28
C ASP A 102 9.41 1.22 4.56
N ASN A 103 10.35 1.68 3.71
CA ASN A 103 11.79 1.49 3.88
C ASN A 103 12.59 2.77 3.53
N PRO A 104 12.61 3.78 4.41
CA PRO A 104 13.27 5.05 4.14
C PRO A 104 14.76 4.92 3.85
N GLY A 105 15.26 5.68 2.88
CA GLY A 105 16.67 5.67 2.46
C GLY A 105 17.05 4.56 1.48
N VAL A 106 16.16 3.58 1.26
CA VAL A 106 16.37 2.47 0.32
C VAL A 106 15.78 2.81 -1.04
N PHE A 107 16.55 2.54 -2.11
CA PHE A 107 16.08 2.70 -3.48
C PHE A 107 15.11 1.58 -3.86
N VAL A 108 13.86 1.94 -4.14
CA VAL A 108 12.82 1.04 -4.61
C VAL A 108 12.76 1.07 -6.15
N PRO A 109 12.89 -0.07 -6.84
CA PRO A 109 12.80 -0.15 -8.30
C PRO A 109 11.45 0.34 -8.86
N CYS A 110 11.46 0.99 -10.03
CA CYS A 110 10.24 1.47 -10.68
C CYS A 110 9.20 0.35 -10.92
N LYS A 111 9.65 -0.88 -11.18
CA LYS A 111 8.74 -2.03 -11.37
C LYS A 111 7.93 -2.33 -10.11
N GLU A 112 8.56 -2.22 -8.94
CA GLU A 112 7.89 -2.41 -7.66
C GLU A 112 6.93 -1.26 -7.35
N LEU A 113 7.31 -0.03 -7.70
CA LEU A 113 6.45 1.16 -7.56
C LEU A 113 5.21 1.11 -8.47
N VAL A 114 5.35 0.57 -9.68
CA VAL A 114 4.19 0.31 -10.58
C VAL A 114 3.24 -0.69 -9.93
N ARG A 115 3.78 -1.79 -9.40
CA ARG A 115 3.00 -2.85 -8.75
C ARG A 115 2.28 -2.34 -7.50
N SER A 116 2.99 -1.61 -6.62
CA SER A 116 2.41 -1.10 -5.38
C SER A 116 1.29 -0.08 -5.62
N ALA A 117 1.36 0.64 -6.73
CA ALA A 117 0.35 1.61 -7.16
C ALA A 117 -0.82 1.00 -7.94
N GLY A 118 -0.81 -0.30 -8.24
CA GLY A 118 -1.85 -0.95 -9.04
C GLY A 118 -1.94 -0.41 -10.48
N ILE A 119 -0.84 0.13 -11.01
CA ILE A 119 -0.80 0.66 -12.38
C ILE A 119 -0.80 -0.54 -13.34
N ARG A 120 -1.87 -0.64 -14.14
CA ARG A 120 -2.10 -1.77 -15.06
C ARG A 120 -1.08 -1.86 -16.20
N THR A 121 -0.45 -0.75 -16.57
CA THR A 121 0.58 -0.73 -17.59
C THR A 121 1.94 -1.00 -16.96
N ALA A 122 2.77 -1.84 -17.59
CA ALA A 122 4.18 -2.00 -17.22
C ALA A 122 5.02 -0.73 -17.51
N ASP A 123 4.38 0.39 -17.84
CA ASP A 123 5.03 1.62 -18.23
C ASP A 123 5.56 2.37 -17.00
N THR A 124 6.86 2.21 -16.78
CA THR A 124 7.61 2.94 -15.75
C THR A 124 7.63 4.46 -15.95
N LYS A 125 7.22 4.99 -17.11
CA LYS A 125 7.07 6.44 -17.32
C LYS A 125 5.99 7.03 -16.43
N ALA A 126 4.93 6.28 -16.11
CA ALA A 126 3.89 6.74 -15.19
C ALA A 126 4.46 7.06 -13.80
N VAL A 127 5.41 6.26 -13.32
CA VAL A 127 6.11 6.50 -12.03
C VAL A 127 6.80 7.87 -12.04
N LYS A 128 7.43 8.26 -13.15
CA LYS A 128 8.08 9.58 -13.27
C LYS A 128 7.08 10.72 -13.05
N VAL A 129 5.90 10.63 -13.66
CA VAL A 129 4.84 11.65 -13.52
C VAL A 129 4.38 11.74 -12.07
N TYR A 130 4.10 10.60 -11.43
CA TYR A 130 3.71 10.59 -10.03
C TYR A 130 4.81 11.13 -9.11
N VAL A 131 6.07 10.76 -9.32
CA VAL A 131 7.21 11.32 -8.56
C VAL A 131 7.33 12.82 -8.76
N CYS A 132 7.09 13.35 -9.96
CA CYS A 132 7.03 14.79 -10.19
C CYS A 132 5.90 15.46 -9.38
N HIS A 133 4.70 14.88 -9.37
CA HIS A 133 3.58 15.40 -8.56
C HIS A 133 3.87 15.33 -7.07
N LEU A 134 4.50 14.25 -6.60
CA LEU A 134 4.91 14.07 -5.21
C LEU A 134 5.94 15.12 -4.80
N ARG A 135 7.02 15.30 -5.57
CA ARG A 135 8.04 16.34 -5.30
C ARG A 135 7.43 17.73 -5.24
N TYR A 136 6.52 18.03 -6.17
CA TYR A 136 5.82 19.31 -6.19
C TYR A 136 4.94 19.50 -4.94
N GLY A 137 4.16 18.48 -4.57
CA GLY A 137 3.32 18.53 -3.37
C GLY A 137 4.12 18.63 -2.08
N LEU A 138 5.21 17.85 -1.94
CA LEU A 138 6.13 17.93 -0.81
C LEU A 138 6.75 19.33 -0.68
N ARG A 139 7.15 19.94 -1.81
CA ARG A 139 7.66 21.31 -1.83
C ARG A 139 6.64 22.33 -1.32
N ILE A 140 5.36 22.17 -1.65
CA ILE A 140 4.29 23.04 -1.12
C ILE A 140 4.16 22.88 0.40
N LEU A 141 4.37 21.67 0.93
CA LEU A 141 4.37 21.38 2.35
C LEU A 141 5.67 21.81 3.08
N GLY A 142 6.58 22.51 2.39
CA GLY A 142 7.86 22.96 2.96
C GLY A 142 8.93 21.87 3.04
N ILE A 143 8.69 20.70 2.46
CA ILE A 143 9.66 19.61 2.40
C ILE A 143 10.52 19.78 1.14
N LEU A 144 11.85 19.76 1.33
CA LEU A 144 12.83 20.09 0.30
C LEU A 144 12.74 19.17 -0.94
N ILE A 145 13.26 19.67 -2.08
CA ILE A 145 13.17 18.97 -3.38
C ILE A 145 14.00 17.67 -3.44
N ASP A 146 15.01 17.55 -2.58
CA ASP A 146 15.85 16.37 -2.38
C ASP A 146 15.19 15.30 -1.49
N ALA A 147 13.96 15.54 -1.02
CA ALA A 147 13.20 14.58 -0.23
C ALA A 147 12.97 13.24 -0.95
N ILE A 148 12.80 13.29 -2.27
CA ILE A 148 12.75 12.10 -3.13
C ILE A 148 13.94 12.13 -4.07
N GLU A 149 14.84 11.16 -3.95
CA GLU A 149 16.01 11.03 -4.82
C GLU A 149 15.75 10.06 -5.96
N THR A 150 16.36 10.33 -7.12
CA THR A 150 16.30 9.46 -8.31
C THR A 150 17.56 8.61 -8.39
N GLY A 151 17.39 7.29 -8.44
CA GLY A 151 18.43 6.32 -8.79
C GLY A 151 18.26 5.81 -10.22
N ARG A 152 19.13 4.90 -10.66
CA ARG A 152 19.03 4.27 -11.98
C ARG A 152 17.84 3.31 -12.02
N GLY A 153 16.68 3.82 -12.46
CA GLY A 153 15.44 3.04 -12.55
C GLY A 153 14.78 2.77 -11.20
N SER A 154 15.06 3.62 -10.20
CA SER A 154 14.56 3.49 -8.83
C SER A 154 14.39 4.88 -8.20
N TYR A 155 13.65 4.93 -7.10
CA TYR A 155 13.48 6.13 -6.29
C TYR A 155 13.58 5.79 -4.81
N ARG A 156 13.98 6.77 -4.00
CA ARG A 156 13.92 6.67 -2.53
C ARG A 156 13.40 7.94 -1.92
N VAL A 157 12.76 7.82 -0.77
CA VAL A 157 12.57 8.96 0.15
C VAL A 157 13.74 8.97 1.12
N THR A 158 14.36 10.14 1.35
CA THR A 158 15.45 10.23 2.33
C THR A 158 14.92 10.01 3.74
N SER A 159 15.72 9.44 4.65
CA SER A 159 15.26 9.16 6.02
C SER A 159 14.77 10.42 6.75
N LYS A 160 15.41 11.57 6.48
CA LYS A 160 15.00 12.87 7.01
C LYS A 160 13.62 13.29 6.48
N ALA A 161 13.41 13.19 5.17
CA ALA A 161 12.11 13.54 4.59
C ALA A 161 11.01 12.56 5.02
N ALA A 162 11.32 11.27 5.16
CA ALA A 162 10.37 10.28 5.64
C ALA A 162 9.85 10.63 7.04
N ALA A 163 10.74 11.00 7.97
CA ALA A 163 10.34 11.42 9.31
C ALA A 163 9.36 12.61 9.28
N LEU A 164 9.65 13.63 8.46
CA LEU A 164 8.77 14.81 8.31
C LEU A 164 7.42 14.46 7.66
N ILE A 165 7.42 13.57 6.68
CA ILE A 165 6.18 13.15 6.02
C ILE A 165 5.31 12.35 7.00
N LEU A 166 5.92 11.45 7.78
CA LEU A 166 5.21 10.65 8.76
C LEU A 166 4.62 11.52 9.90
N SER A 167 5.37 12.51 10.40
CA SER A 167 4.84 13.44 11.41
C SER A 167 3.65 14.26 10.88
N LEU A 168 3.65 14.62 9.58
CA LEU A 168 2.50 15.29 8.95
C LEU A 168 1.27 14.40 8.80
N ILE A 169 1.47 13.08 8.65
CA ILE A 169 0.37 12.11 8.56
C ILE A 169 -0.22 11.84 9.95
N GLY A 170 0.53 12.06 11.03
CA GLY A 170 0.08 12.08 12.41
C GLY A 170 0.79 11.05 13.31
N ASP A 171 1.16 11.49 14.51
CA ASP A 171 1.96 10.79 15.54
C ASP A 171 1.31 9.51 16.13
N ASP A 172 0.06 9.20 15.78
CA ASP A 172 -0.69 8.03 16.28
C ASP A 172 -0.40 6.73 15.53
N LEU A 173 0.42 6.76 14.48
CA LEU A 173 0.85 5.57 13.76
C LEU A 173 2.28 5.22 14.18
N THR A 174 2.40 4.61 15.36
CA THR A 174 3.64 3.91 15.76
C THR A 174 4.02 2.92 14.66
N PHE A 175 5.03 3.29 13.88
CA PHE A 175 5.71 2.41 12.95
C PHE A 175 6.54 1.43 13.79
N ASP A 176 6.14 0.16 13.81
CA ASP A 176 6.87 -0.92 14.50
C ASP A 176 7.13 -0.70 16.01
N GLY A 177 6.26 0.05 16.70
CA GLY A 177 6.38 0.28 18.14
C GLY A 177 7.48 1.28 18.54
N ARG A 178 8.03 2.05 17.59
CA ARG A 178 8.95 3.16 17.90
C ARG A 178 8.21 4.49 17.73
N SER A 179 7.93 5.15 18.85
CA SER A 179 7.49 6.54 18.85
C SER A 179 8.64 7.42 18.35
N VAL A 180 8.41 8.13 17.24
CA VAL A 180 9.31 9.20 16.82
C VAL A 180 8.78 10.48 17.44
N ASN A 181 9.15 10.72 18.69
CA ASN A 181 8.85 11.98 19.36
C ASN A 181 9.84 13.01 18.82
N MET A 182 9.38 13.91 17.95
CA MET A 182 10.25 14.95 17.41
C MET A 182 9.48 16.28 17.38
N ASP A 183 9.63 17.02 18.47
CA ASP A 183 9.18 18.41 18.61
C ASP A 183 9.75 19.27 17.47
N TYR A 184 8.91 19.67 16.52
CA TYR A 184 9.31 20.64 15.49
C TYR A 184 8.36 21.85 15.46
N ASN A 185 8.72 22.84 16.27
CA ASN A 185 8.36 24.24 16.06
C ASN A 185 9.08 24.79 14.83
N VAL A 186 8.64 24.46 13.61
CA VAL A 186 9.06 25.17 12.38
C VAL A 186 7.90 25.24 11.38
N LEU A 187 6.81 25.92 11.74
CA LEU A 187 5.82 26.42 10.77
C LEU A 187 5.51 27.89 11.07
N LYS A 188 6.51 28.75 10.91
CA LYS A 188 6.32 30.18 10.66
C LYS A 188 7.47 30.66 9.77
N LEU A 189 7.33 30.51 8.45
CA LEU A 189 8.04 31.33 7.46
C LEU A 189 7.39 31.02 6.10
N GLY A 190 6.54 31.93 5.63
CA GLY A 190 5.98 31.85 4.28
C GLY A 190 4.59 32.42 4.05
N ARG A 191 3.95 33.05 5.04
CA ARG A 191 2.64 33.70 4.88
C ARG A 191 2.74 35.21 5.07
N ASP A 192 3.69 35.85 4.39
CA ASP A 192 3.76 37.31 4.26
C ASP A 192 4.49 37.67 2.96
N ARG A 193 3.79 37.64 1.82
CA ARG A 193 4.03 38.52 0.66
C ARG A 193 2.74 38.65 -0.14
N GLY A 194 1.85 39.48 0.39
CA GLY A 194 0.71 40.02 -0.33
C GLY A 194 0.24 41.29 0.38
N GLY A 195 0.59 42.46 -0.16
CA GLY A 195 0.00 43.74 0.25
C GLY A 195 0.89 44.97 0.00
N ALA A 196 0.30 45.98 -0.68
CA ALA A 196 0.75 47.35 -0.98
C ALA A 196 1.81 47.45 -2.12
N VAL A 197 1.53 47.93 -3.34
CA VAL A 197 0.72 49.08 -3.82
C VAL A 197 1.09 50.39 -3.14
N ASP A 198 1.50 51.36 -3.99
CA ASP A 198 1.81 52.77 -3.77
C ASP A 198 3.24 53.16 -3.32
N ALA A 199 4.06 53.55 -4.31
CA ALA A 199 4.66 54.89 -4.44
C ALA A 199 5.31 55.04 -5.83
#